data_AF-A0A3D1ALW6-F1
#
_entry.id   AF-A0A3D1ALW6-F1
#
_cell.length_a   1.000
_cell.length_b   1.000
_cell.length_c   1.000
_cell.angle_alpha   90.00
_cell.angle_beta   90.00
_cell.angle_gamma   90.00
#
_symmetry.space_group_name_H-M   'P 1'
#
loop_
_entity.id
_entity.type
_entity.pdbx_description
1 polymer ?
#
loop_
_entity_poly.entity_id
_entity_poly.type
_entity_poly.pdbx_seq_one_letter_code
_entity_poly.pdbx_strand_id
1 'polypeptide(L)'
;MDMVPAFFYNLILTVGVIVFAPLLFVKVILTPKYRSRVGKRLGCVLGESPCGVYSGWPRIWVHALSVGEVASVRNLVQELRRNYPQGVILFSSATRAGESFSRIVLAEQVDDFISFPLDLSWSVKRLISWARPDLFVLVETDFWLNFLRELNRRDIPCLLVNGRVSESSLGRYRRFCWFFQPLFNSFQALAMQTEQDAVSLRQLGVDPTRLAVLGNLKYDAALSGSCINKSHDLDILQIPPQALVWVAGSTHRGEEEIIFNAFQALAHSFPTLFLIVAPRNVERGAEL
;
A
#
# COMPACT_ATOMS: atom_id res chain seq x y z
N MET A 1 11.54 6.61 21.69
CA MET A 1 12.16 6.91 20.38
C MET A 1 12.96 8.19 20.52
N ASP A 2 14.25 8.18 20.16
CA ASP A 2 15.18 9.28 20.45
C ASP A 2 14.73 10.62 19.86
N MET A 3 15.01 11.72 20.58
CA MET A 3 14.65 13.06 20.13
C MET A 3 15.52 13.54 18.95
N VAL A 4 16.78 13.09 18.89
CA VAL A 4 17.78 13.55 17.92
C VAL A 4 17.44 13.14 16.47
N PRO A 5 17.10 11.87 16.17
CA PRO A 5 16.72 11.47 14.81
C PRO A 5 15.49 12.22 14.28
N ALA A 6 14.50 12.47 15.13
CA ALA A 6 13.31 13.21 14.72
C ALA A 6 13.55 14.70 14.54
N PHE A 7 14.48 15.31 15.29
CA PHE A 7 14.83 16.71 15.06
C PHE A 7 15.40 16.90 13.66
N PHE A 8 16.42 16.12 13.27
CA PHE A 8 17.01 16.20 11.94
C PHE A 8 16.02 15.84 10.83
N TYR A 9 15.21 14.80 11.04
CA TYR A 9 14.16 14.40 10.10
C TYR A 9 13.15 15.53 9.87
N ASN A 10 12.65 16.15 10.95
CA ASN A 10 11.72 17.27 10.84
C ASN A 10 12.39 18.50 10.23
N LEU A 11 13.65 18.79 10.55
CA LEU A 11 14.39 19.90 9.94
C LEU A 11 14.49 19.73 8.42
N ILE A 12 14.89 18.54 7.96
CA ILE A 12 14.99 18.21 6.52
C ILE A 12 13.62 18.31 5.86
N LEU A 13 12.58 17.74 6.47
CA LEU A 13 11.22 17.83 5.94
C LEU A 13 10.73 19.27 5.86
N THR A 14 10.92 20.07 6.92
CA THR A 14 10.47 21.47 6.97
C THR A 14 11.22 22.32 5.95
N VAL A 15 12.55 22.19 5.85
CA VAL A 15 13.34 22.90 4.84
C VAL A 15 12.90 22.48 3.43
N GLY A 16 12.73 21.18 3.19
CA GLY A 16 12.23 20.66 1.92
C GLY A 16 10.86 21.22 1.56
N VAL A 17 9.91 21.22 2.50
CA VAL A 17 8.59 21.82 2.29
C VAL A 17 8.72 23.31 2.00
N ILE A 18 9.54 24.08 2.71
CA ILE A 18 9.71 25.52 2.46
C ILE A 18 10.29 25.78 1.05
N VAL A 19 11.34 25.05 0.68
CA VAL A 19 12.02 25.21 -0.63
C VAL A 19 11.10 24.83 -1.78
N PHE A 20 10.35 23.73 -1.64
CA PHE A 20 9.47 23.24 -2.70
C PHE A 20 8.04 23.78 -2.61
N ALA A 21 7.66 24.46 -1.54
CA ALA A 21 6.30 24.98 -1.31
C ALA A 21 5.79 25.86 -2.46
N PRO A 22 6.55 26.82 -3.00
CA PRO A 22 6.07 27.65 -4.11
C PRO A 22 5.70 26.82 -5.35
N LEU A 23 6.56 25.86 -5.71
CA LEU A 23 6.34 24.97 -6.85
C LEU A 23 5.17 24.01 -6.61
N LEU A 24 5.10 23.42 -5.40
CA LEU A 24 4.00 22.54 -5.00
C LEU A 24 2.68 23.31 -4.96
N PHE A 25 2.68 24.54 -4.45
CA PHE A 25 1.50 25.41 -4.38
C PHE A 25 0.98 25.75 -5.77
N VAL A 26 1.86 26.17 -6.69
CA VAL A 26 1.52 26.40 -8.10
C VAL A 26 0.95 25.13 -8.73
N LYS A 27 1.60 23.97 -8.55
CA LYS A 27 1.13 22.69 -9.11
C LYS A 27 -0.22 22.24 -8.54
N VAL A 28 -0.43 22.44 -7.24
CA VAL A 28 -1.69 22.14 -6.55
C VAL A 28 -2.80 23.05 -7.04
N ILE A 29 -2.56 24.35 -7.16
CA ILE A 29 -3.54 25.29 -7.70
C ILE A 29 -3.84 24.95 -9.16
N LEU A 30 -2.84 24.81 -10.03
CA LEU A 30 -3.08 24.61 -11.46
C LEU A 30 -3.74 23.26 -11.78
N THR A 31 -3.67 22.27 -10.89
CA THR A 31 -4.23 20.95 -11.12
C THR A 31 -5.31 20.61 -10.08
N PRO A 32 -6.61 20.71 -10.43
CA PRO A 32 -7.72 20.44 -9.51
C PRO A 32 -7.62 19.08 -8.79
N LYS A 33 -7.07 18.06 -9.46
CA LYS A 33 -6.84 16.72 -8.91
C LYS A 33 -5.94 16.71 -7.67
N TYR A 34 -4.97 17.62 -7.56
CA TYR A 34 -4.08 17.70 -6.40
C TYR A 34 -4.68 18.49 -5.22
N ARG A 35 -5.58 19.45 -5.48
CA ARG A 35 -6.20 20.29 -4.43
C ARG A 35 -6.92 19.47 -3.38
N SER A 36 -7.83 18.58 -3.80
CA SER A 36 -8.61 17.73 -2.89
C SER A 36 -7.71 16.77 -2.10
N ARG A 37 -6.72 16.17 -2.76
CA ARG A 37 -5.87 15.15 -2.17
C ARG A 37 -4.89 15.72 -1.14
N VAL A 38 -4.24 16.84 -1.45
CA VAL A 38 -3.31 17.49 -0.52
C VAL A 38 -4.07 18.00 0.72
N GLY A 39 -5.25 18.60 0.54
CA GLY A 39 -6.08 19.04 1.66
C GLY A 39 -6.45 17.91 2.63
N LYS A 40 -6.84 16.74 2.09
CA LYS A 40 -7.13 15.53 2.88
C LYS A 40 -5.89 15.01 3.60
N ARG A 41 -4.76 14.89 2.90
CA ARG A 41 -3.49 14.37 3.48
C ARG A 41 -2.89 15.31 4.51
N LEU A 42 -3.07 16.62 4.39
CA LEU A 42 -2.66 17.59 5.42
C LEU A 42 -3.62 17.63 6.62
N GLY A 43 -4.80 17.02 6.50
CA GLY A 43 -5.84 17.07 7.53
C GLY A 43 -6.56 18.41 7.60
N CYS A 44 -6.59 19.17 6.50
CA CYS A 44 -7.35 20.42 6.38
C CYS A 44 -8.76 20.17 5.85
N VAL A 45 -8.96 19.08 5.11
CA VAL A 45 -10.25 18.66 4.56
C VAL A 45 -10.53 17.26 5.07
N LEU A 46 -11.02 17.18 6.30
CA LEU A 46 -11.46 15.96 6.92
C LEU A 46 -12.99 16.03 7.00
N GLY A 47 -13.67 15.01 6.48
CA GLY A 47 -15.12 14.88 6.62
C GLY A 47 -15.49 14.48 8.06
N GLU A 48 -16.68 13.93 8.21
CA GLU A 48 -17.07 13.33 9.49
C GLU A 48 -16.07 12.25 9.90
N SER A 49 -15.74 12.24 11.20
CA SER A 49 -14.82 11.24 11.73
C SER A 49 -15.50 9.87 11.74
N PRO A 50 -14.78 8.80 11.34
CA PRO A 50 -15.27 7.43 11.51
C PRO A 50 -15.67 7.12 12.96
N CYS A 51 -15.12 7.86 13.94
CA CYS A 51 -15.43 7.68 15.35
C CYS A 51 -16.87 8.00 15.73
N GLY A 52 -17.54 8.90 14.99
CA GLY A 52 -18.94 9.26 15.25
C GLY A 52 -19.91 8.19 14.76
N VAL A 53 -19.55 7.52 13.65
CA VAL A 53 -20.38 6.49 13.00
C VAL A 53 -20.27 5.15 13.70
N TYR A 54 -19.09 4.80 14.22
CA TYR A 54 -18.78 3.47 14.73
C TYR A 54 -18.35 3.47 16.20
N SER A 55 -19.05 4.21 17.06
CA SER A 55 -18.69 4.32 18.47
C SER A 55 -18.72 2.96 19.18
N GLY A 56 -17.67 2.63 19.94
CA GLY A 56 -17.57 1.42 20.77
C GLY A 56 -16.87 0.22 20.13
N TRP A 57 -16.55 0.27 18.83
CA TRP A 57 -15.91 -0.83 18.11
C TRP A 57 -14.40 -0.63 17.93
N PRO A 58 -13.58 -1.69 17.96
CA PRO A 58 -12.14 -1.57 17.72
C PRO A 58 -11.87 -1.20 16.26
N ARG A 59 -11.01 -0.21 16.05
CA ARG A 59 -10.66 0.35 14.73
C ARG A 59 -9.28 -0.13 14.30
N ILE A 60 -9.25 -0.85 13.20
CA ILE A 60 -8.03 -1.40 12.60
C ILE A 60 -7.75 -0.60 11.35
N TRP A 61 -6.66 0.15 11.35
CA TRP A 61 -6.21 0.91 10.18
C TRP A 61 -5.13 0.13 9.43
N VAL A 62 -5.47 -0.35 8.24
CA VAL A 62 -4.54 -0.99 7.31
C VAL A 62 -4.01 0.01 6.28
N HIS A 63 -2.70 0.05 6.08
CA HIS A 63 -2.05 0.92 5.10
C HIS A 63 -1.18 0.14 4.12
N ALA A 64 -1.41 0.37 2.82
CA ALA A 64 -0.60 -0.15 1.71
C ALA A 64 -0.19 1.00 0.78
N LEU A 65 1.08 1.14 0.45
CA LEU A 65 1.61 2.23 -0.38
C LEU A 65 1.12 2.13 -1.84
N SER A 66 1.16 0.92 -2.41
CA SER A 66 1.08 0.68 -3.86
C SER A 66 0.00 -0.34 -4.27
N VAL A 67 -0.32 -0.40 -5.58
CA VAL A 67 -1.25 -1.41 -6.14
C VAL A 67 -0.83 -2.84 -5.81
N GLY A 68 0.48 -3.13 -5.88
CA GLY A 68 1.01 -4.45 -5.58
C GLY A 68 0.81 -4.85 -4.12
N GLU A 69 0.97 -3.91 -3.19
CA GLU A 69 0.72 -4.14 -1.77
C GLU A 69 -0.77 -4.29 -1.47
N VAL A 70 -1.63 -3.49 -2.12
CA VAL A 70 -3.09 -3.65 -2.00
C VAL A 70 -3.53 -5.04 -2.49
N ALA A 71 -2.98 -5.52 -3.60
CA ALA A 71 -3.26 -6.86 -4.10
C ALA A 71 -2.81 -7.94 -3.09
N SER A 72 -1.64 -7.74 -2.47
CA SER A 72 -1.07 -8.68 -1.51
C SER A 72 -1.85 -8.75 -0.20
N VAL A 73 -2.36 -7.60 0.29
CA VAL A 73 -3.08 -7.53 1.56
C VAL A 73 -4.56 -7.89 1.46
N ARG A 74 -5.09 -8.11 0.26
CA ARG A 74 -6.52 -8.37 0.04
C ARG A 74 -7.06 -9.51 0.89
N ASN A 75 -6.40 -10.65 0.87
CA ASN A 75 -6.82 -11.83 1.64
C ASN A 75 -6.71 -11.57 3.14
N LEU A 76 -5.67 -10.87 3.59
CA LEU A 76 -5.53 -10.49 4.99
C LEU A 76 -6.72 -9.63 5.45
N VAL A 77 -7.13 -8.65 4.65
CA VAL A 77 -8.29 -7.79 4.97
C VAL A 77 -9.60 -8.60 4.98
N GLN A 78 -9.76 -9.57 4.07
CA GLN A 78 -10.91 -10.48 4.07
C GLN A 78 -10.97 -11.34 5.34
N GLU A 79 -9.86 -11.96 5.72
CA GLU A 79 -9.77 -12.73 6.96
C GLU A 79 -9.94 -11.85 8.20
N LEU A 80 -9.42 -10.62 8.17
CA LEU A 80 -9.61 -9.66 9.24
C LEU A 80 -11.11 -9.34 9.44
N ARG A 81 -11.84 -9.09 8.35
CA ARG A 81 -13.30 -8.88 8.40
C ARG A 81 -14.03 -10.12 8.91
N ARG A 82 -13.63 -11.33 8.49
CA ARG A 82 -14.24 -12.59 8.94
C ARG A 82 -14.06 -12.81 10.44
N ASN A 83 -12.85 -12.60 10.95
CA ASN A 83 -12.53 -12.83 12.37
C ASN A 83 -12.97 -11.69 13.29
N TYR A 84 -13.08 -10.47 12.77
CA TYR A 84 -13.54 -9.28 13.51
C TYR A 84 -14.73 -8.64 12.80
N PRO A 85 -15.89 -9.32 12.74
CA PRO A 85 -17.05 -8.83 11.97
C PRO A 85 -17.56 -7.48 12.46
N GLN A 86 -17.38 -7.21 13.76
CA GLN A 86 -17.80 -5.97 14.39
C GLN A 86 -16.67 -4.93 14.52
N GLY A 87 -15.45 -5.25 14.07
CA GLY A 87 -14.35 -4.30 14.01
C GLY A 87 -14.52 -3.31 12.86
N VAL A 88 -14.04 -2.08 13.05
CA VAL A 88 -14.03 -1.06 12.00
C VAL A 88 -12.72 -1.16 11.24
N ILE A 89 -12.77 -1.43 9.94
CA ILE A 89 -11.59 -1.51 9.10
C ILE A 89 -11.47 -0.22 8.30
N LEU A 90 -10.44 0.56 8.61
CA LEU A 90 -10.04 1.74 7.86
C LEU A 90 -8.91 1.37 6.91
N PHE A 91 -9.00 1.79 5.65
CA PHE A 91 -7.95 1.50 4.67
C PHE A 91 -7.38 2.77 4.06
N SER A 92 -6.06 2.84 3.90
CA SER A 92 -5.44 3.93 3.16
C SER A 92 -4.38 3.46 2.18
N SER A 93 -4.29 4.16 1.04
CA SER A 93 -3.19 4.00 0.10
C SER A 93 -2.53 5.33 -0.25
N ALA A 94 -1.20 5.32 -0.29
CA ALA A 94 -0.42 6.52 -0.59
C ALA A 94 -0.47 6.86 -2.09
N THR A 95 -0.47 5.87 -2.97
CA THR A 95 -0.55 6.08 -4.43
C THR A 95 -1.99 6.20 -4.89
N ARG A 96 -2.22 6.99 -5.95
CA ARG A 96 -3.57 7.18 -6.52
C ARG A 96 -4.08 5.87 -7.13
N ALA A 97 -3.21 5.17 -7.86
CA ALA A 97 -3.54 3.88 -8.44
C ALA A 97 -3.90 2.86 -7.34
N GLY A 98 -3.13 2.82 -6.24
CA GLY A 98 -3.45 1.94 -5.11
C GLY A 98 -4.78 2.30 -4.44
N GLU A 99 -5.11 3.59 -4.29
CA GLU A 99 -6.39 4.03 -3.71
C GLU A 99 -7.59 3.67 -4.62
N SER A 100 -7.46 3.88 -5.93
CA SER A 100 -8.51 3.48 -6.88
C SER A 100 -8.68 1.96 -6.90
N PHE A 101 -7.57 1.20 -6.90
CA PHE A 101 -7.61 -0.25 -6.91
C PHE A 101 -8.17 -0.82 -5.60
N SER A 102 -7.82 -0.27 -4.44
CA SER A 102 -8.33 -0.73 -3.15
C SER A 102 -9.85 -0.58 -3.05
N ARG A 103 -10.42 0.49 -3.60
CA ARG A 103 -11.88 0.69 -3.66
C ARG A 103 -12.59 -0.33 -4.54
N ILE A 104 -11.91 -0.91 -5.52
CA ILE A 104 -12.49 -1.96 -6.36
C ILE A 104 -12.44 -3.30 -5.62
N VAL A 105 -11.29 -3.63 -5.01
CA VAL A 105 -11.04 -4.99 -4.52
C VAL A 105 -11.38 -5.22 -3.04
N LEU A 106 -11.58 -4.15 -2.25
CA LEU A 106 -11.82 -4.19 -0.80
C LEU A 106 -13.12 -3.50 -0.35
N ALA A 107 -13.96 -3.01 -1.27
CA ALA A 107 -15.15 -2.22 -0.92
C ALA A 107 -16.12 -2.93 0.03
N GLU A 108 -16.21 -4.26 -0.06
CA GLU A 108 -17.11 -5.06 0.79
C GLU A 108 -16.53 -5.36 2.18
N GLN A 109 -15.21 -5.19 2.37
CA GLN A 109 -14.53 -5.54 3.61
C GLN A 109 -14.13 -4.31 4.44
N VAL A 110 -13.97 -3.16 3.80
CA VAL A 110 -13.49 -1.91 4.41
C VAL A 110 -14.67 -0.97 4.68
N ASP A 111 -14.76 -0.44 5.89
CA ASP A 111 -15.84 0.49 6.25
C ASP A 111 -15.59 1.91 5.72
N ASP A 112 -14.33 2.36 5.74
CA ASP A 112 -13.96 3.66 5.18
C ASP A 112 -12.56 3.67 4.58
N PHE A 113 -12.44 4.37 3.46
CA PHE A 113 -11.18 4.58 2.74
C PHE A 113 -10.68 6.00 3.02
N ILE A 114 -9.65 6.07 3.83
CA ILE A 114 -9.09 7.32 4.35
C ILE A 114 -7.76 7.66 3.67
N SER A 115 -7.36 8.93 3.76
CA SER A 115 -6.06 9.37 3.26
C SER A 115 -4.94 9.06 4.25
N PHE A 116 -3.78 8.63 3.77
CA PHE A 116 -2.58 8.57 4.61
C PHE A 116 -1.95 9.97 4.74
N PRO A 117 -1.56 10.42 5.94
CA PRO A 117 -1.05 11.77 6.15
C PRO A 117 0.22 12.03 5.33
N LEU A 118 0.54 13.31 5.16
CA LEU A 118 1.93 13.68 4.91
C LEU A 118 2.65 13.62 6.26
N ASP A 119 3.89 13.13 6.28
CA ASP A 119 4.63 12.86 7.52
C ASP A 119 5.16 14.14 8.21
N LEU A 120 4.34 15.19 8.19
CA LEU A 120 4.49 16.40 8.97
C LEU A 120 3.82 16.17 10.32
N SER A 121 4.53 16.47 11.41
CA SER A 121 4.07 16.18 12.78
C SER A 121 2.65 16.66 13.08
N TRP A 122 2.26 17.85 12.60
CA TRP A 122 0.92 18.41 12.78
C TRP A 122 -0.15 17.71 11.93
N SER A 123 0.18 17.30 10.71
CA SER A 123 -0.74 16.60 9.80
C SER A 123 -1.03 15.19 10.31
N VAL A 124 0.04 14.48 10.69
CA VAL A 124 -0.02 13.17 11.35
C VAL A 124 -0.90 13.23 12.61
N LYS A 125 -0.64 14.20 13.51
CA LYS A 125 -1.43 14.39 14.73
C LYS A 125 -2.91 14.58 14.45
N ARG A 126 -3.25 15.40 13.45
CA ARG A 126 -4.64 15.64 13.06
C ARG A 126 -5.32 14.39 12.54
N LEU A 127 -4.69 13.68 11.61
CA LEU A 127 -5.28 12.48 11.01
C LEU A 127 -5.42 11.35 12.02
N ILE A 128 -4.42 11.12 12.88
CA ILE A 128 -4.54 10.10 13.93
C ILE A 128 -5.61 10.49 14.96
N SER A 129 -5.74 11.78 15.32
CA SER A 129 -6.83 12.25 16.18
C SER A 129 -8.21 12.11 15.55
N TRP A 130 -8.30 12.21 14.23
CA TRP A 130 -9.55 12.11 13.47
C TRP A 130 -9.95 10.65 13.20
N ALA A 131 -9.00 9.78 12.84
CA ALA A 131 -9.24 8.37 12.59
C ALA A 131 -9.33 7.54 13.89
N ARG A 132 -8.55 7.95 14.92
CA ARG A 132 -8.40 7.28 16.22
C ARG A 132 -8.27 5.74 16.08
N PRO A 133 -7.27 5.22 15.36
CA PRO A 133 -7.09 3.76 15.28
C PRO A 133 -6.76 3.16 16.65
N ASP A 134 -7.25 1.95 16.91
CA ASP A 134 -6.85 1.13 18.05
C ASP A 134 -5.71 0.17 17.67
N LEU A 135 -5.53 -0.08 16.36
CA LEU A 135 -4.43 -0.85 15.78
C LEU A 135 -4.05 -0.26 14.43
N PHE A 136 -2.75 -0.12 14.15
CA PHE A 136 -2.25 0.22 12.83
C PHE A 136 -1.46 -0.94 12.21
N VAL A 137 -1.77 -1.28 10.97
CA VAL A 137 -1.12 -2.36 10.21
C VAL A 137 -0.47 -1.77 8.96
N LEU A 138 0.86 -1.80 8.92
CA LEU A 138 1.67 -1.37 7.78
C LEU A 138 2.01 -2.57 6.89
N VAL A 139 1.73 -2.45 5.60
CA VAL A 139 2.05 -3.50 4.61
C VAL A 139 3.40 -3.22 3.95
N GLU A 140 4.26 -4.24 3.89
CA GLU A 140 5.59 -4.22 3.28
C GLU A 140 6.55 -3.17 3.87
N THR A 141 6.98 -2.17 3.11
CA THR A 141 8.08 -1.28 3.53
C THR A 141 7.83 0.16 3.10
N ASP A 142 7.17 0.93 3.97
CA ASP A 142 7.05 2.39 3.84
C ASP A 142 7.04 3.05 5.22
N PHE A 143 8.22 3.40 5.72
CA PHE A 143 8.41 3.81 7.10
C PHE A 143 8.35 5.33 7.26
N TRP A 144 7.41 5.78 8.10
CA TRP A 144 7.14 7.21 8.34
C TRP A 144 7.43 7.56 9.80
N LEU A 145 8.50 8.33 10.03
CA LEU A 145 9.02 8.55 11.37
C LEU A 145 8.02 9.30 12.27
N ASN A 146 7.45 10.40 11.78
CA ASN A 146 6.54 11.19 12.61
C ASN A 146 5.25 10.41 12.88
N PHE A 147 4.76 9.64 11.91
CA PHE A 147 3.63 8.75 12.06
C PHE A 147 3.85 7.68 13.14
N LEU A 148 4.94 6.91 13.03
CA LEU A 148 5.27 5.87 14.00
C LEU A 148 5.51 6.45 15.40
N ARG A 149 6.15 7.62 15.50
CA ARG A 149 6.30 8.34 16.77
C ARG A 149 4.97 8.70 17.38
N GLU A 150 4.04 9.21 16.59
CA GLU A 150 2.74 9.66 17.07
C GLU A 150 1.85 8.48 17.50
N LEU A 151 1.94 7.33 16.80
CA LEU A 151 1.29 6.09 17.24
C LEU A 151 1.84 5.66 18.61
N ASN A 152 3.16 5.57 18.76
CA ASN A 152 3.80 5.20 20.02
C ASN A 152 3.47 6.18 21.15
N ARG A 153 3.42 7.49 20.86
CA ARG A 153 3.05 8.53 21.87
C ARG A 153 1.61 8.38 22.37
N ARG A 154 0.74 7.71 21.62
CA ARG A 154 -0.66 7.46 21.97
C ARG A 154 -0.92 6.02 22.38
N ASP A 155 0.15 5.23 22.57
CA ASP A 155 0.06 3.80 22.90
C ASP A 155 -0.77 2.99 21.88
N ILE A 156 -0.77 3.42 20.61
CA ILE A 156 -1.46 2.71 19.53
C ILE A 156 -0.49 1.66 18.97
N PRO A 157 -0.78 0.35 19.10
CA PRO A 157 0.08 -0.70 18.58
C PRO A 157 0.20 -0.62 17.06
N CYS A 158 1.42 -0.82 16.58
CA CYS A 158 1.76 -0.82 15.15
C CYS A 158 2.37 -2.15 14.75
N LEU A 159 1.80 -2.79 13.73
CA LEU A 159 2.28 -4.05 13.17
C LEU A 159 2.84 -3.83 11.78
N LEU A 160 3.97 -4.47 11.48
CA LEU A 160 4.46 -4.62 10.11
C LEU A 160 4.04 -6.00 9.60
N VAL A 161 3.37 -6.06 8.44
CA VAL A 161 3.01 -7.32 7.78
C VAL A 161 3.68 -7.42 6.42
N ASN A 162 4.04 -8.64 6.03
CA ASN A 162 4.77 -8.91 4.79
C ASN A 162 6.10 -8.14 4.70
N GLY A 163 6.77 -7.92 5.84
CA GLY A 163 8.02 -7.16 5.91
C GLY A 163 9.14 -7.83 5.12
N ARG A 164 9.93 -7.03 4.41
CA ARG A 164 11.08 -7.48 3.62
C ARG A 164 12.26 -6.54 3.82
N VAL A 165 13.47 -7.09 3.85
CA VAL A 165 14.70 -6.31 3.89
C VAL A 165 15.56 -6.74 2.70
N SER A 166 15.57 -5.92 1.64
CA SER A 166 16.49 -6.17 0.52
C SER A 166 17.94 -5.94 0.94
N GLU A 167 18.89 -6.64 0.32
CA GLU A 167 20.33 -6.44 0.56
C GLU A 167 20.75 -4.97 0.36
N SER A 168 20.21 -4.33 -0.67
CA SER A 168 20.43 -2.91 -0.95
C SER A 168 19.96 -1.98 0.17
N SER A 169 18.85 -2.33 0.84
CA SER A 169 18.31 -1.57 1.97
C SER A 169 19.09 -1.86 3.25
N LEU A 170 19.52 -3.11 3.46
CA LEU A 170 20.27 -3.53 4.64
C LEU A 170 21.56 -2.73 4.83
N GLY A 171 22.31 -2.50 3.75
CA GLY A 171 23.52 -1.67 3.81
C GLY A 171 23.23 -0.25 4.31
N ARG A 172 22.12 0.35 3.86
CA ARG A 172 21.66 1.67 4.31
C ARG A 172 21.20 1.64 5.76
N TYR A 173 20.44 0.62 6.16
CA TYR A 173 19.94 0.47 7.52
C TYR A 173 21.08 0.30 8.52
N ARG A 174 22.11 -0.47 8.17
CA ARG A 174 23.32 -0.62 9.01
C ARG A 174 24.08 0.70 9.11
N ARG A 175 24.27 1.42 8.00
CA ARG A 175 24.97 2.71 7.98
C ARG A 175 24.29 3.77 8.85
N PHE A 176 22.96 3.78 8.86
CA PHE A 176 22.14 4.68 9.67
C PHE A 176 21.41 3.94 10.78
N CYS A 177 22.11 2.99 11.44
CA CYS A 177 21.51 2.13 12.47
C CYS A 177 20.86 2.93 13.59
N TRP A 178 21.51 4.01 14.03
CA TRP A 178 20.99 4.95 15.03
C TRP A 178 19.62 5.57 14.67
N PHE A 179 19.25 5.60 13.38
CA PHE A 179 17.95 6.05 12.90
C PHE A 179 16.96 4.89 12.73
N PHE A 180 17.40 3.81 12.09
CA PHE A 180 16.51 2.70 11.70
C PHE A 180 16.22 1.73 12.84
N GLN A 181 17.19 1.45 13.73
CA GLN A 181 16.99 0.59 14.89
C GLN A 181 15.83 1.07 15.78
N PRO A 182 15.79 2.33 16.25
CA PRO A 182 14.66 2.79 17.07
C PRO A 182 13.35 2.84 16.28
N LEU A 183 13.42 3.00 14.95
CA LEU A 183 12.25 2.95 14.07
C LEU A 183 11.67 1.55 13.98
N PHE A 184 12.47 0.52 13.77
CA PHE A 184 11.97 -0.86 13.73
C PHE A 184 11.49 -1.34 15.12
N ASN A 185 12.16 -0.92 16.19
CA ASN A 185 11.71 -1.21 17.55
C ASN A 185 10.48 -0.39 17.97
N SER A 186 9.97 0.51 17.12
CA SER A 186 8.71 1.21 17.35
C SER A 186 7.48 0.38 16.95
N PHE A 187 7.69 -0.76 16.27
CA PHE A 187 6.64 -1.73 15.96
C PHE A 187 6.45 -2.68 17.14
N GLN A 188 5.19 -3.04 17.40
CA GLN A 188 4.83 -4.04 18.41
C GLN A 188 5.15 -5.46 17.92
N ALA A 189 4.93 -5.73 16.62
CA ALA A 189 5.38 -6.95 15.96
C ALA A 189 5.72 -6.69 14.49
N LEU A 190 6.65 -7.47 13.96
CA LEU A 190 7.08 -7.43 12.58
C LEU A 190 7.01 -8.85 12.00
N ALA A 191 6.01 -9.08 11.15
CA ALA A 191 5.83 -10.30 10.39
C ALA A 191 6.62 -10.21 9.08
N MET A 192 7.70 -10.98 9.02
CA MET A 192 8.68 -10.99 7.94
C MET A 192 8.38 -12.09 6.92
N GLN A 193 8.77 -11.85 5.67
CA GLN A 193 8.58 -12.80 4.56
C GLN A 193 9.46 -14.05 4.70
N THR A 194 10.71 -13.87 5.11
CA THR A 194 11.69 -14.96 5.19
C THR A 194 12.48 -14.90 6.50
N GLU A 195 13.10 -16.03 6.87
CA GLU A 195 14.06 -16.07 7.97
C GLU A 195 15.24 -15.11 7.75
N GLN A 196 15.68 -14.95 6.49
CA GLN A 196 16.78 -14.05 6.16
C GLN A 196 16.44 -12.58 6.46
N ASP A 197 15.19 -12.17 6.21
CA ASP A 197 14.70 -10.83 6.55
C ASP A 197 14.69 -10.63 8.07
N ALA A 198 14.21 -11.63 8.82
CA ALA A 198 14.19 -11.58 10.29
C ALA A 198 15.61 -11.53 10.88
N VAL A 199 16.53 -12.35 10.38
CA VAL A 199 17.96 -12.30 10.77
C VAL A 199 18.56 -10.93 10.50
N SER A 200 18.25 -10.33 9.35
CA SER A 200 18.73 -9.00 8.99
C SER A 200 18.25 -7.92 9.98
N LEU A 201 16.99 -7.98 10.42
CA LEU A 201 16.46 -7.07 11.44
C LEU A 201 17.02 -7.34 12.85
N ARG A 202 17.23 -8.62 13.23
CA ARG A 202 17.91 -8.96 14.49
C ARG A 202 19.31 -8.35 14.54
N GLN A 203 20.07 -8.44 13.44
CA GLN A 203 21.40 -7.84 13.32
C GLN A 203 21.38 -6.31 13.36
N LEU A 204 20.26 -5.67 13.02
CA LEU A 204 20.04 -4.23 13.19
C LEU A 204 19.62 -3.85 14.61
N GLY A 205 19.51 -4.81 15.54
CA GLY A 205 19.16 -4.57 16.94
C GLY A 205 17.65 -4.48 17.18
N VAL A 206 16.84 -5.12 16.34
CA VAL A 206 15.41 -5.32 16.60
C VAL A 206 15.22 -6.47 17.59
N ASP A 207 14.37 -6.25 18.60
CA ASP A 207 14.02 -7.26 19.60
C ASP A 207 13.49 -8.55 18.93
N PRO A 208 14.14 -9.72 19.12
CA PRO A 208 13.72 -10.99 18.55
C PRO A 208 12.30 -11.39 18.93
N THR A 209 11.80 -10.98 20.10
CA THR A 209 10.44 -11.33 20.57
C THR A 209 9.34 -10.67 19.75
N ARG A 210 9.68 -9.61 18.99
CA ARG A 210 8.76 -8.89 18.12
C ARG A 210 8.78 -9.41 16.69
N LEU A 211 9.75 -10.26 16.35
CA LEU A 211 9.94 -10.77 15.00
C LEU A 211 9.26 -12.12 14.83
N ALA A 212 8.39 -12.22 13.83
CA ALA A 212 7.77 -13.47 13.40
C ALA A 212 8.04 -13.68 11.91
N VAL A 213 8.22 -14.92 11.48
CA VAL A 213 8.35 -15.26 10.05
C VAL A 213 7.07 -15.97 9.64
N LEU A 214 6.25 -15.29 8.83
CA LEU A 214 4.91 -15.77 8.46
C LEU A 214 4.80 -16.10 6.97
N GLY A 215 5.87 -15.93 6.20
CA GLY A 215 5.85 -16.11 4.75
C GLY A 215 5.37 -14.87 4.01
N ASN A 216 5.16 -15.02 2.70
CA ASN A 216 4.87 -13.92 1.79
C ASN A 216 3.39 -13.92 1.39
N LEU A 217 2.67 -12.86 1.76
CA LEU A 217 1.24 -12.69 1.48
C LEU A 217 0.90 -12.78 -0.02
N LYS A 218 1.86 -12.52 -0.91
CA LYS A 218 1.67 -12.62 -2.37
C LYS A 218 1.34 -14.03 -2.83
N TYR A 219 1.78 -15.05 -2.09
CA TYR A 219 1.50 -16.45 -2.45
C TYR A 219 0.12 -16.89 -1.98
N ASP A 220 -0.43 -16.26 -0.94
CA ASP A 220 -1.77 -16.57 -0.43
C ASP A 220 -2.85 -16.20 -1.45
N ALA A 221 -2.62 -15.16 -2.25
CA ALA A 221 -3.51 -14.74 -3.34
C ALA A 221 -3.71 -15.84 -4.39
N ALA A 222 -2.69 -16.66 -4.65
CA ALA A 222 -2.78 -17.78 -5.58
C ALA A 222 -3.58 -18.96 -5.00
N LEU A 223 -3.58 -19.12 -3.67
CA LEU A 223 -4.26 -20.21 -2.97
C LEU A 223 -5.75 -19.94 -2.76
N SER A 224 -6.15 -18.68 -2.58
CA SER A 224 -7.55 -18.32 -2.30
C SER A 224 -8.49 -18.49 -3.48
N GLY A 225 -7.99 -18.95 -4.64
CA GLY A 225 -8.83 -19.41 -5.75
C GLY A 225 -9.97 -18.45 -6.08
N SER A 226 -9.71 -17.15 -5.98
CA SER A 226 -10.72 -16.10 -6.15
C SER A 226 -11.36 -16.32 -7.51
N CYS A 227 -12.52 -16.98 -7.49
CA CYS A 227 -13.46 -17.11 -8.58
C CYS A 227 -13.96 -15.70 -8.91
N ILE A 228 -13.11 -14.92 -9.55
CA ILE A 228 -13.58 -13.85 -10.42
C ILE A 228 -14.55 -14.57 -11.35
N ASN A 229 -15.81 -14.13 -11.38
CA ASN A 229 -16.84 -14.69 -12.26
C ASN A 229 -16.35 -14.57 -13.70
N LYS A 230 -15.59 -15.58 -14.15
CA LYS A 230 -14.91 -15.58 -15.46
C LYS A 230 -15.90 -15.28 -16.58
N SER A 231 -17.16 -15.69 -16.42
CA SER A 231 -18.22 -15.47 -17.39
C SER A 231 -18.54 -13.98 -17.61
N HIS A 232 -18.67 -13.18 -16.53
CA HIS A 232 -19.13 -11.80 -16.67
C HIS A 232 -18.08 -10.88 -17.32
N ASP A 233 -16.80 -11.08 -16.99
CA ASP A 233 -15.72 -10.27 -17.55
C ASP A 233 -15.45 -10.60 -19.03
N LEU A 234 -15.63 -11.86 -19.44
CA LEU A 234 -15.50 -12.26 -20.84
C LEU A 234 -16.61 -11.67 -21.72
N ASP A 235 -17.84 -11.59 -21.20
CA ASP A 235 -18.97 -10.98 -21.91
C ASP A 235 -18.75 -9.47 -22.14
N ILE A 236 -18.25 -8.75 -21.13
CA ILE A 236 -17.91 -7.32 -21.24
C ILE A 236 -16.83 -7.10 -22.30
N LEU A 237 -15.84 -7.98 -22.36
CA LEU A 237 -14.75 -7.94 -23.32
C LEU A 237 -15.13 -8.52 -24.69
N GLN A 238 -16.38 -8.98 -24.86
CA GLN A 238 -16.88 -9.63 -26.08
C GLN A 238 -16.05 -10.85 -26.51
N ILE A 239 -15.47 -11.54 -25.54
CA ILE A 239 -14.63 -12.72 -25.79
C ILE A 239 -15.53 -13.97 -25.82
N PRO A 240 -15.48 -14.77 -26.90
CA PRO A 240 -16.29 -15.99 -27.00
C PRO A 240 -16.00 -16.96 -25.83
N PRO A 241 -17.01 -17.67 -25.30
CA PRO A 241 -16.81 -18.60 -24.17
C PRO A 241 -15.80 -19.74 -24.44
N GLN A 242 -15.59 -20.09 -25.71
CA GLN A 242 -14.66 -21.12 -26.15
C GLN A 242 -13.30 -20.57 -26.60
N ALA A 243 -13.09 -19.26 -26.45
CA ALA A 243 -11.83 -18.63 -26.82
C ALA A 243 -10.71 -19.06 -25.86
N LEU A 244 -9.55 -19.36 -26.44
CA LEU A 244 -8.32 -19.47 -25.68
C LEU A 244 -7.80 -18.04 -25.45
N VAL A 245 -7.80 -17.58 -24.21
CA VAL A 245 -7.38 -16.20 -23.91
C VAL A 245 -5.93 -16.16 -23.45
N TRP A 246 -5.11 -15.41 -24.17
CA TRP A 246 -3.76 -15.05 -23.75
C TRP A 246 -3.76 -13.60 -23.24
N VAL A 247 -3.39 -13.42 -21.98
CA VAL A 247 -3.24 -12.09 -21.38
C VAL A 247 -1.78 -11.71 -21.27
N ALA A 248 -1.38 -10.66 -21.99
CA ALA A 248 -0.09 -10.00 -21.86
C ALA A 248 -0.21 -8.81 -20.90
N GLY A 249 0.09 -9.04 -19.63
CA GLY A 249 -0.04 -8.05 -18.57
C GLY A 249 1.24 -7.25 -18.31
N SER A 250 1.09 -5.94 -18.06
CA SER A 250 2.19 -5.01 -17.74
C SER A 250 3.27 -4.88 -18.81
N THR A 251 2.88 -4.87 -20.09
CA THR A 251 3.85 -4.75 -21.20
C THR A 251 4.51 -3.36 -21.26
N HIS A 252 5.77 -3.35 -21.66
CA HIS A 252 6.59 -2.19 -21.92
C HIS A 252 6.88 -2.02 -23.41
N ARG A 253 7.19 -0.78 -23.82
CA ARG A 253 7.48 -0.43 -25.21
C ARG A 253 8.55 -1.35 -25.80
N GLY A 254 8.22 -2.00 -26.91
CA GLY A 254 9.08 -2.94 -27.63
C GLY A 254 8.82 -4.41 -27.27
N GLU A 255 8.22 -4.70 -26.10
CA GLU A 255 7.75 -6.05 -25.79
C GLU A 255 6.51 -6.42 -26.59
N GLU A 256 5.65 -5.43 -26.89
CA GLU A 256 4.39 -5.66 -27.60
C GLU A 256 4.61 -6.16 -29.04
N GLU A 257 5.64 -5.67 -29.73
CA GLU A 257 5.98 -6.14 -31.10
C GLU A 257 6.33 -7.63 -31.09
N ILE A 258 7.07 -8.08 -30.09
CA ILE A 258 7.44 -9.50 -29.93
C ILE A 258 6.18 -10.33 -29.67
N ILE A 259 5.29 -9.86 -28.79
CA ILE A 259 4.03 -10.53 -28.46
C ILE A 259 3.11 -10.62 -29.68
N PHE A 260 2.97 -9.55 -30.47
CA PHE A 260 2.15 -9.53 -31.68
C PHE A 260 2.66 -10.48 -32.75
N ASN A 261 3.98 -10.53 -32.96
CA ASN A 261 4.60 -11.48 -33.89
C ASN A 261 4.35 -12.93 -33.46
N ALA A 262 4.48 -13.22 -32.17
CA ALA A 262 4.17 -14.55 -31.63
C ALA A 262 2.68 -14.89 -31.76
N PHE A 263 1.79 -13.93 -31.49
CA PHE A 263 0.34 -14.10 -31.63
C PHE A 263 -0.06 -14.39 -33.07
N GLN A 264 0.50 -13.66 -34.05
CA GLN A 264 0.25 -13.93 -35.47
C GLN A 264 0.67 -15.34 -35.87
N ALA A 265 1.85 -15.79 -35.42
CA ALA A 265 2.31 -17.16 -35.69
C ALA A 265 1.38 -18.22 -35.07
N LEU A 266 0.89 -17.97 -33.85
CA LEU A 266 0.03 -18.89 -33.11
C LEU A 266 -1.42 -18.88 -33.59
N ALA A 267 -1.91 -17.78 -34.15
CA ALA A 267 -3.28 -17.66 -34.65
C ALA A 267 -3.57 -18.70 -35.76
N HIS A 268 -2.55 -19.14 -36.50
CA HIS A 268 -2.68 -20.22 -37.48
C HIS A 268 -2.97 -21.59 -36.85
N SER A 269 -2.43 -21.86 -35.66
CA SER A 269 -2.61 -23.13 -34.95
C SER A 269 -3.76 -23.11 -33.94
N PHE A 270 -4.15 -21.92 -33.48
CA PHE A 270 -5.22 -21.71 -32.51
C PHE A 270 -6.21 -20.66 -33.02
N PRO A 271 -7.19 -21.05 -33.86
CA PRO A 271 -8.14 -20.11 -34.47
C PRO A 271 -9.05 -19.38 -33.48
N THR A 272 -9.17 -19.92 -32.26
CA THR A 272 -9.95 -19.33 -31.16
C THR A 272 -9.08 -18.55 -30.17
N LEU A 273 -7.82 -18.26 -30.51
CA LEU A 273 -6.91 -17.51 -29.65
C LEU A 273 -7.26 -16.01 -29.65
N PHE A 274 -7.49 -15.45 -28.47
CA PHE A 274 -7.70 -14.03 -28.24
C PHE A 274 -6.55 -13.47 -27.40
N LEU A 275 -5.95 -12.38 -27.86
CA LEU A 275 -4.91 -11.67 -27.12
C LEU A 275 -5.49 -10.44 -26.43
N ILE A 276 -5.30 -10.35 -25.11
CA ILE A 276 -5.55 -9.14 -24.33
C ILE A 276 -4.19 -8.55 -23.97
N VAL A 277 -3.94 -7.30 -24.35
CA VAL A 277 -2.73 -6.56 -23.95
C VAL A 277 -3.09 -5.49 -22.93
N ALA A 278 -2.46 -5.55 -21.77
CA ALA A 278 -2.63 -4.56 -20.72
C ALA A 278 -1.27 -3.85 -20.48
N PRO A 279 -1.02 -2.70 -21.14
CA PRO A 279 0.27 -2.01 -21.02
C PRO A 279 0.50 -1.50 -19.61
N ARG A 280 1.77 -1.41 -19.20
CA ARG A 280 2.16 -0.90 -17.88
C ARG A 280 1.69 0.54 -17.64
N ASN A 281 1.65 1.37 -18.70
CA ASN A 281 1.02 2.68 -18.69
C ASN A 281 -0.30 2.61 -19.45
N VAL A 282 -1.41 2.83 -18.75
CA VAL A 282 -2.79 2.72 -19.29
C VAL A 282 -3.04 3.68 -20.44
N GLU A 283 -2.40 4.86 -20.45
CA GLU A 283 -2.56 5.85 -21.53
C GLU A 283 -2.08 5.34 -22.90
N ARG A 284 -1.16 4.36 -22.91
CA ARG A 284 -0.66 3.72 -24.14
C ARG A 284 -1.67 2.76 -24.76
N GLY A 285 -2.77 2.43 -24.08
CA GLY A 285 -3.79 1.55 -24.65
C GLY A 285 -4.38 2.09 -25.96
N ALA A 286 -4.32 3.40 -26.19
CA ALA A 286 -4.76 4.00 -27.46
C ALA A 286 -3.73 3.89 -28.60
N GLU A 287 -2.48 3.52 -28.29
CA GLU A 287 -1.39 3.38 -29.26
C GLU A 287 -1.20 1.93 -29.75
N LEU A 288 -1.83 0.97 -29.06
CA LEU A 288 -1.73 -0.48 -29.29
C LEU A 288 -2.99 -0.99 -30.01
#